data_AF-A0A1H3Y4R8-F1
#
_entry.id   AF-A0A1H3Y4R8-F1
#
_cell.length_a   1.000
_cell.length_b   1.000
_cell.length_c   1.000
_cell.angle_alpha   90.00
_cell.angle_beta   90.00
_cell.angle_gamma   90.00
#
_symmetry.space_group_name_H-M   'P 1'
#
loop_
_entity.id
_entity.type
_entity.pdbx_description
1 polymer ?
#
loop_
_entity_poly.entity_id
_entity_poly.type
_entity_poly.pdbx_seq_one_letter_code
_entity_poly.pdbx_strand_id
1 'polypeptide(L)'
;MNTNPLVVNLFNSTHRKHSVLLMTSILTVSLLTGCGGGGGTSTQAQEATQSTTQVAANASTTTETSAQTAANQTAAAEQVAAAQAAAAQAANLAKAQESLSEVVTKAVSEAQAAKEANVAITNLAQQAETAAASYPAIAQSQPMTNIKSYVTQAAKEVTNATTQQTIAEQEKAKVQNSQDLAAIEQATTNAEAAATKAKTARLATETVLNNTWAAVYQIKAAIDLESSMATIPVIPANAEKVAGRYVKLDNTGKPLAATATNYSCVKDTQTNLVWEIKTNDGGLRDKDWRYRHFHNYSGYWGTVSGYDGSTLCAVLGSCDAYSYMETINSQGICGRKGTWRLPVNGELGSIAQINTGGTPPHINLSVFSDTAQIARKSAYCSMNTNTGVDAEHNYQGVDFTMPLIDGVQTRPNLENSILVALRLHGEVQDGLSIYPTANWVCYTRLVSDK
;
A
#
# COMPACT_ATOMS: atom_id res chain seq x y z
N MET A 1 -11.42 -2.26 18.28
CA MET A 1 -10.78 -1.04 18.80
C MET A 1 -10.64 -0.06 17.65
N ASN A 2 -11.01 1.19 17.90
CA ASN A 2 -11.28 2.24 16.91
C ASN A 2 -10.05 2.55 16.03
N THR A 3 -10.17 2.44 14.70
CA THR A 3 -9.11 2.80 13.74
C THR A 3 -9.60 3.92 12.84
N ASN A 4 -9.19 5.16 13.13
CA ASN A 4 -9.23 6.26 12.18
C ASN A 4 -7.89 6.30 11.41
N PRO A 5 -7.89 6.43 10.08
CA PRO A 5 -6.67 6.67 9.32
C PRO A 5 -6.31 8.16 9.33
N LEU A 6 -5.08 8.48 9.72
CA LEU A 6 -4.50 9.82 9.55
C LEU A 6 -4.07 9.99 8.09
N VAL A 7 -4.76 10.88 7.39
CA VAL A 7 -4.39 11.36 6.05
C VAL A 7 -3.37 12.50 6.22
N VAL A 8 -2.15 12.31 5.72
CA VAL A 8 -1.14 13.38 5.64
C VAL A 8 -1.15 13.93 4.20
N ASN A 9 -1.72 15.11 4.03
CA ASN A 9 -1.67 15.88 2.79
C ASN A 9 -0.29 16.53 2.63
N LEU A 10 0.44 16.11 1.61
CA LEU A 10 1.63 16.79 1.09
C LEU A 10 1.17 17.89 0.12
N PHE A 11 1.24 19.15 0.53
CA PHE A 11 1.14 20.28 -0.40
C PHE A 11 2.52 20.73 -0.86
N ASN A 12 2.74 20.53 -2.15
CA ASN A 12 3.82 21.04 -2.97
C ASN A 12 3.53 22.50 -3.37
N SER A 13 4.55 23.36 -3.39
CA SER A 13 4.53 24.61 -4.15
C SER A 13 5.94 25.12 -4.40
N THR A 14 6.34 25.13 -5.67
CA THR A 14 7.57 25.71 -6.21
C THR A 14 7.35 27.11 -6.80
N HIS A 15 8.43 27.91 -6.75
CA HIS A 15 8.82 29.06 -7.59
C HIS A 15 8.17 30.46 -7.45
N ARG A 16 9.01 31.48 -7.19
CA ARG A 16 9.46 32.47 -8.21
C ARG A 16 10.59 33.41 -7.71
N LYS A 17 11.42 33.82 -8.69
CA LYS A 17 12.60 34.71 -8.65
C LYS A 17 12.22 36.22 -8.62
N HIS A 18 13.15 37.09 -8.19
CA HIS A 18 13.70 38.32 -8.83
C HIS A 18 14.43 39.15 -7.73
N SER A 19 15.76 39.32 -7.77
CA SER A 19 16.56 40.40 -8.43
C SER A 19 16.70 41.69 -7.60
N VAL A 20 17.89 42.33 -7.72
CA VAL A 20 18.22 43.75 -7.39
C VAL A 20 18.70 43.99 -5.93
N LEU A 21 19.80 44.69 -5.55
CA LEU A 21 20.72 45.66 -6.19
C LEU A 21 22.08 45.63 -5.44
N LEU A 22 23.20 45.78 -6.17
CA LEU A 22 24.51 46.18 -5.64
C LEU A 22 24.51 47.71 -5.40
N MET A 23 25.02 48.20 -4.27
CA MET A 23 25.53 49.57 -4.17
C MET A 23 26.81 49.60 -3.33
N THR A 24 27.92 49.76 -4.05
CA THR A 24 29.22 50.21 -3.59
C THR A 24 29.20 51.73 -3.46
N SER A 25 29.55 52.27 -2.29
CA SER A 25 29.81 53.70 -2.09
C SER A 25 31.29 53.88 -1.77
N ILE A 26 32.01 54.37 -2.77
CA ILE A 26 33.40 54.84 -2.70
C ILE A 26 33.35 56.30 -2.24
N LEU A 27 33.97 56.62 -1.10
CA LEU A 27 34.24 58.00 -0.68
C LEU A 27 35.67 58.36 -1.12
N THR A 28 35.78 59.22 -2.14
CA THR A 28 37.03 59.89 -2.53
C THR A 28 37.06 61.28 -1.89
N VAL A 29 38.10 61.57 -1.10
CA VAL A 29 38.39 62.91 -0.59
C VAL A 29 39.38 63.58 -1.53
N SER A 30 38.95 64.71 -2.12
CA SER A 30 39.72 65.53 -3.05
C SER A 30 40.67 66.48 -2.32
N LEU A 31 41.94 66.48 -2.72
CA LEU A 31 42.92 67.53 -2.42
C LEU A 31 42.82 68.62 -3.50
N LEU A 32 42.48 69.85 -3.10
CA LEU A 32 42.62 71.05 -3.93
C LEU A 32 43.96 71.73 -3.63
N THR A 33 44.83 71.76 -4.64
CA THR A 33 45.96 72.69 -4.73
C THR A 33 45.61 73.80 -5.72
N GLY A 34 45.46 75.03 -5.22
CA GLY A 34 45.27 76.23 -6.02
C GLY A 34 46.52 77.11 -5.95
N CYS A 35 47.27 77.15 -7.05
CA CYS A 35 48.38 78.06 -7.28
C CYS A 35 47.83 79.34 -7.93
N GLY A 36 48.17 80.52 -7.42
CA GLY A 36 47.76 81.80 -7.98
C GLY A 36 48.68 82.93 -7.52
N GLY A 37 49.57 83.36 -8.42
CA GLY A 37 50.43 84.53 -8.22
C GLY A 37 49.76 85.83 -8.66
N GLY A 38 50.21 86.94 -8.08
CA GLY A 38 49.85 88.31 -8.49
C GLY A 38 50.59 89.33 -7.62
N GLY A 39 51.47 90.12 -8.22
CA GLY A 39 52.36 91.07 -7.54
C GLY A 39 51.67 92.36 -7.08
N GLY A 40 52.29 93.01 -6.11
CA GLY A 40 51.92 94.34 -5.62
C GLY A 40 52.97 94.85 -4.63
N THR A 41 53.55 96.00 -4.93
CA THR A 41 54.70 96.62 -4.29
C THR A 41 54.41 97.38 -3.00
N SER A 42 55.48 97.62 -2.26
CA SER A 42 55.78 98.78 -1.39
C SER A 42 55.67 98.61 0.15
N THR A 43 56.87 98.43 0.73
CA THR A 43 57.53 99.22 1.80
C THR A 43 56.88 99.40 3.19
N GLN A 44 57.72 99.17 4.21
CA GLN A 44 57.66 99.52 5.66
C GLN A 44 57.26 98.36 6.57
N ALA A 45 57.86 98.13 7.73
CA ALA A 45 59.10 98.62 8.34
C ALA A 45 59.54 97.53 9.33
N GLN A 46 60.80 97.60 9.75
CA GLN A 46 61.43 96.71 10.72
C GLN A 46 60.68 96.66 12.04
N GLU A 47 60.25 95.47 12.49
CA GLU A 47 60.09 95.08 13.90
C GLU A 47 59.62 93.61 13.98
N ALA A 48 60.51 92.62 13.80
CA ALA A 48 60.15 91.21 14.05
C ALA A 48 61.36 90.26 14.23
N THR A 49 62.45 90.66 14.89
CA THR A 49 63.62 89.77 15.08
C THR A 49 63.59 88.94 16.36
N GLN A 50 62.44 88.83 17.05
CA GLN A 50 62.23 87.84 18.13
C GLN A 50 60.97 86.97 17.97
N SER A 51 60.15 87.20 16.93
CA SER A 51 58.90 86.43 16.69
C SER A 51 59.07 85.29 15.68
N THR A 52 60.10 85.32 14.83
CA THR A 52 60.29 84.35 13.75
C THR A 52 60.83 83.00 14.20
N THR A 53 61.52 82.90 15.34
CA THR A 53 61.95 81.60 15.89
C THR A 53 60.82 80.88 16.63
N GLN A 54 59.89 81.64 17.25
CA GLN A 54 58.77 81.07 18.02
C GLN A 54 57.60 80.67 17.11
N VAL A 55 57.36 81.40 16.01
CA VAL A 55 56.34 81.05 15.00
C VAL A 55 56.78 79.85 14.13
N ALA A 56 58.07 79.72 13.80
CA ALA A 56 58.58 78.54 13.11
C ALA A 56 58.59 77.28 14.01
N ALA A 57 58.92 77.43 15.29
CA ALA A 57 58.85 76.34 16.27
C ALA A 57 57.40 75.91 16.56
N ASN A 58 56.45 76.85 16.68
CA ASN A 58 55.03 76.56 16.86
C ASN A 58 54.38 75.98 15.59
N ALA A 59 54.75 76.42 14.40
CA ALA A 59 54.27 75.84 13.14
C ALA A 59 54.81 74.41 12.93
N SER A 60 56.07 74.15 13.31
CA SER A 60 56.67 72.80 13.30
C SER A 60 55.95 71.85 14.26
N THR A 61 55.72 72.26 15.51
CA THR A 61 55.00 71.45 16.52
C THR A 61 53.54 71.23 16.17
N THR A 62 52.85 72.21 15.57
CA THR A 62 51.44 72.05 15.14
C THR A 62 51.31 71.08 13.95
N THR A 63 52.30 71.05 13.05
CA THR A 63 52.35 70.14 11.90
C THR A 63 52.73 68.71 12.32
N GLU A 64 53.64 68.56 13.28
CA GLU A 64 53.94 67.26 13.90
C GLU A 64 52.73 66.72 14.69
N THR A 65 52.01 67.57 15.43
CA THR A 65 50.83 67.16 16.21
C THR A 65 49.65 66.75 15.32
N SER A 66 49.43 67.43 14.19
CA SER A 66 48.39 67.07 13.22
C SER A 66 48.74 65.80 12.45
N ALA A 67 50.01 65.60 12.07
CA ALA A 67 50.50 64.36 11.49
C ALA A 67 50.39 63.16 12.45
N GLN A 68 50.73 63.36 13.73
CA GLN A 68 50.59 62.35 14.77
C GLN A 68 49.10 61.98 15.00
N THR A 69 48.20 62.97 14.97
CA THR A 69 46.76 62.76 15.14
C THR A 69 46.18 61.98 13.95
N ALA A 70 46.56 62.30 12.72
CA ALA A 70 46.15 61.55 11.54
C ALA A 70 46.68 60.11 11.55
N ALA A 71 47.94 59.90 11.95
CA ALA A 71 48.51 58.56 12.11
C ALA A 71 47.77 57.72 13.18
N ASN A 72 47.43 58.33 14.33
CA ASN A 72 46.64 57.68 15.38
C ASN A 72 45.21 57.34 14.92
N GLN A 73 44.57 58.19 14.12
CA GLN A 73 43.25 57.93 13.56
C GLN A 73 43.27 56.78 12.54
N THR A 74 44.28 56.71 11.67
CA THR A 74 44.47 55.59 10.74
C THR A 74 44.71 54.27 11.48
N ALA A 75 45.58 54.26 12.50
CA ALA A 75 45.81 53.07 13.32
C ALA A 75 44.55 52.62 14.08
N ALA A 76 43.74 53.56 14.58
CA ALA A 76 42.46 53.26 15.21
C ALA A 76 41.44 52.67 14.19
N ALA A 77 41.39 53.21 12.97
CA ALA A 77 40.54 52.69 11.91
C ALA A 77 40.94 51.26 11.48
N GLU A 78 42.24 50.97 11.39
CA GLU A 78 42.76 49.63 11.10
C GLU A 78 42.41 48.62 12.21
N GLN A 79 42.50 49.02 13.48
CA GLN A 79 42.07 48.18 14.60
C GLN A 79 40.56 47.87 14.58
N VAL A 80 39.73 48.86 14.25
CA VAL A 80 38.28 48.66 14.10
C VAL A 80 37.98 47.71 12.94
N ALA A 81 38.65 47.86 11.79
CA ALA A 81 38.48 46.97 10.66
C ALA A 81 38.91 45.52 10.98
N ALA A 82 40.04 45.35 11.68
CA ALA A 82 40.50 44.03 12.13
C ALA A 82 39.52 43.38 13.13
N ALA A 83 38.96 44.15 14.07
CA ALA A 83 37.95 43.67 15.00
C ALA A 83 36.66 43.23 14.30
N GLN A 84 36.21 43.99 13.30
CA GLN A 84 35.05 43.64 12.48
C GLN A 84 35.29 42.36 11.66
N ALA A 85 36.48 42.20 11.07
CA ALA A 85 36.86 40.99 10.33
C ALA A 85 36.89 39.75 11.24
N ALA A 86 37.45 39.88 12.45
CA ALA A 86 37.46 38.80 13.44
C ALA A 86 36.04 38.43 13.90
N ALA A 87 35.16 39.42 14.12
CA ALA A 87 33.76 39.19 14.47
C ALA A 87 32.99 38.47 13.34
N ALA A 88 33.22 38.85 12.08
CA ALA A 88 32.61 38.19 10.92
C ALA A 88 33.08 36.74 10.78
N GLN A 89 34.38 36.47 10.99
CA GLN A 89 34.92 35.11 10.97
C GLN A 89 34.32 34.26 12.10
N ALA A 90 34.23 34.78 13.32
CA ALA A 90 33.61 34.08 14.45
C ALA A 90 32.13 33.74 14.18
N ALA A 91 31.38 34.67 13.57
CA ALA A 91 29.99 34.44 13.18
C ALA A 91 29.84 33.35 12.10
N ASN A 92 30.74 33.32 11.11
CA ASN A 92 30.73 32.29 10.07
C ASN A 92 31.07 30.91 10.65
N LEU A 93 32.03 30.85 11.57
CA LEU A 93 32.42 29.63 12.26
C LEU A 93 31.26 29.05 13.09
N ALA A 94 30.58 29.91 13.85
CA ALA A 94 29.43 29.52 14.67
C ALA A 94 28.29 28.95 13.81
N LYS A 95 27.96 29.61 12.69
CA LYS A 95 26.95 29.11 11.73
C LYS A 95 27.33 27.76 11.13
N ALA A 96 28.60 27.57 10.76
CA ALA A 96 29.05 26.30 10.20
C ALA A 96 28.96 25.16 11.23
N GLN A 97 29.30 25.42 12.50
CA GLN A 97 29.16 24.47 13.59
C GLN A 97 27.69 24.13 13.89
N GLU A 98 26.79 25.12 13.81
CA GLU A 98 25.35 24.94 13.96
C GLU A 98 24.79 24.02 12.85
N SER A 99 25.07 24.33 11.58
CA SER A 99 24.67 23.50 10.43
C SER A 99 25.15 22.04 10.58
N LEU A 100 26.42 21.84 10.97
CA LEU A 100 26.95 20.50 11.25
C LEU A 100 26.17 19.79 12.36
N SER A 101 25.84 20.51 13.43
CA SER A 101 25.06 19.94 14.54
C SER A 101 23.65 19.51 14.09
N GLU A 102 22.98 20.30 13.27
CA GLU A 102 21.66 19.95 12.72
C GLU A 102 21.71 18.67 11.86
N VAL A 103 22.73 18.56 11.00
CA VAL A 103 22.94 17.38 10.15
C VAL A 103 23.18 16.13 11.01
N VAL A 104 23.99 16.22 12.07
CA VAL A 104 24.21 15.11 13.00
C VAL A 104 22.91 14.73 13.71
N THR A 105 22.15 15.71 14.22
CA THR A 105 20.84 15.45 14.84
C THR A 105 19.90 14.72 13.88
N LYS A 106 19.91 15.08 12.59
CA LYS A 106 19.15 14.37 11.56
C LYS A 106 19.61 12.91 11.44
N ALA A 107 20.92 12.65 11.31
CA ALA A 107 21.43 11.27 11.24
C ALA A 107 21.01 10.41 12.46
N VAL A 108 21.07 10.98 13.66
CA VAL A 108 20.61 10.33 14.91
C VAL A 108 19.11 10.02 14.83
N SER A 109 18.29 10.97 14.40
CA SER A 109 16.84 10.77 14.28
C SER A 109 16.47 9.67 13.27
N GLU A 110 17.19 9.61 12.14
CA GLU A 110 16.96 8.59 11.10
C GLU A 110 17.32 7.19 11.62
N ALA A 111 18.42 7.04 12.36
CA ALA A 111 18.81 5.79 12.99
C ALA A 111 17.85 5.37 14.12
N GLN A 112 17.33 6.33 14.90
CA GLN A 112 16.33 6.06 15.93
C GLN A 112 15.01 5.55 15.34
N ALA A 113 14.51 6.20 14.29
CA ALA A 113 13.30 5.75 13.59
C ALA A 113 13.47 4.34 12.97
N ALA A 114 14.66 4.02 12.44
CA ALA A 114 14.97 2.66 11.99
C ALA A 114 14.87 1.63 13.13
N LYS A 115 15.41 1.95 14.32
CA LYS A 115 15.31 1.08 15.51
C LYS A 115 13.86 0.84 15.92
N GLU A 116 13.03 1.89 15.94
CA GLU A 116 11.61 1.81 16.28
C GLU A 116 10.83 0.92 15.30
N ALA A 117 11.08 1.10 13.99
CA ALA A 117 10.49 0.24 12.96
C ALA A 117 10.91 -1.23 13.14
N ASN A 118 12.17 -1.51 13.48
CA ASN A 118 12.63 -2.86 13.75
C ASN A 118 11.98 -3.49 14.99
N VAL A 119 11.76 -2.72 16.06
CA VAL A 119 11.00 -3.20 17.24
C VAL A 119 9.58 -3.59 16.84
N ALA A 120 8.91 -2.78 16.01
CA ALA A 120 7.58 -3.12 15.50
C ALA A 120 7.60 -4.42 14.68
N ILE A 121 8.61 -4.62 13.81
CA ILE A 121 8.79 -5.84 13.02
C ILE A 121 8.95 -7.06 13.94
N THR A 122 9.82 -6.98 14.95
CA THR A 122 10.03 -8.09 15.90
C THR A 122 8.76 -8.42 16.68
N ASN A 123 8.01 -7.41 17.13
CA ASN A 123 6.74 -7.63 17.83
C ASN A 123 5.69 -8.30 16.94
N LEU A 124 5.58 -7.88 15.68
CA LEU A 124 4.69 -8.51 14.70
C LEU A 124 5.08 -9.96 14.42
N ALA A 125 6.37 -10.23 14.26
CA ALA A 125 6.88 -11.58 14.07
C ALA A 125 6.53 -12.49 15.25
N GLN A 126 6.75 -12.02 16.49
CA GLN A 126 6.41 -12.77 17.69
C GLN A 126 4.91 -13.05 17.81
N GLN A 127 4.06 -12.07 17.47
CA GLN A 127 2.61 -12.26 17.46
C GLN A 127 2.20 -13.32 16.44
N ALA A 128 2.78 -13.30 15.24
CA ALA A 128 2.51 -14.28 14.20
C ALA A 128 2.97 -15.69 14.61
N GLU A 129 4.16 -15.83 15.19
CA GLU A 129 4.67 -17.11 15.67
C GLU A 129 3.80 -17.69 16.80
N THR A 130 3.36 -16.83 17.73
CA THR A 130 2.47 -17.24 18.83
C THR A 130 1.11 -17.68 18.29
N ALA A 131 0.53 -16.92 17.35
CA ALA A 131 -0.75 -17.27 16.75
C ALA A 131 -0.69 -18.58 15.95
N ALA A 132 0.41 -18.84 15.24
CA ALA A 132 0.61 -20.04 14.45
C ALA A 132 1.03 -21.28 15.26
N ALA A 133 1.30 -21.15 16.56
CA ALA A 133 1.84 -22.23 17.39
C ALA A 133 0.94 -23.49 17.43
N SER A 134 -0.38 -23.31 17.33
CA SER A 134 -1.36 -24.40 17.30
C SER A 134 -1.62 -24.97 15.90
N TYR A 135 -0.97 -24.43 14.87
CA TYR A 135 -1.25 -24.70 13.46
C TYR A 135 0.03 -25.11 12.71
N PRO A 136 0.44 -26.40 12.76
CA PRO A 136 1.73 -26.84 12.23
C PRO A 136 1.96 -26.53 10.75
N ALA A 137 0.91 -26.63 9.92
CA ALA A 137 1.00 -26.31 8.49
C ALA A 137 1.25 -24.81 8.26
N ILE A 138 0.59 -23.94 9.05
CA ILE A 138 0.77 -22.49 8.99
C ILE A 138 2.14 -22.08 9.52
N ALA A 139 2.63 -22.73 10.59
CA ALA A 139 3.96 -22.49 11.13
C ALA A 139 5.09 -22.82 10.13
N GLN A 140 4.83 -23.72 9.17
CA GLN A 140 5.76 -24.09 8.09
C GLN A 140 5.50 -23.35 6.77
N SER A 141 4.53 -22.43 6.75
CA SER A 141 4.12 -21.74 5.52
C SER A 141 5.16 -20.73 5.01
N GLN A 142 5.07 -20.40 3.71
CA GLN A 142 5.94 -19.39 3.08
C GLN A 142 5.83 -18.01 3.76
N PRO A 143 4.64 -17.49 4.14
CA PRO A 143 4.55 -16.25 4.90
C PRO A 143 5.35 -16.26 6.22
N MET A 144 5.36 -17.38 6.96
CA MET A 144 6.13 -17.49 8.19
C MET A 144 7.64 -17.48 7.92
N THR A 145 8.08 -18.18 6.87
CA THR A 145 9.47 -18.13 6.40
C THR A 145 9.88 -16.71 6.01
N ASN A 146 9.00 -15.97 5.32
CA ASN A 146 9.25 -14.58 4.95
C ASN A 146 9.41 -13.68 6.18
N ILE A 147 8.56 -13.81 7.20
CA ILE A 147 8.66 -13.03 8.45
C ILE A 147 10.03 -13.22 9.12
N LYS A 148 10.54 -14.45 9.22
CA LYS A 148 11.87 -14.73 9.79
C LYS A 148 12.99 -14.04 9.01
N SER A 149 12.87 -14.03 7.67
CA SER A 149 13.80 -13.31 6.79
C SER A 149 13.72 -11.79 6.99
N TYR A 150 12.51 -11.25 7.13
CA TYR A 150 12.27 -9.82 7.36
C TYR A 150 12.86 -9.33 8.68
N VAL A 151 12.73 -10.09 9.78
CA VAL A 151 13.40 -9.75 11.05
C VAL A 151 14.92 -9.62 10.86
N THR A 152 15.53 -10.54 10.12
CA THR A 152 16.97 -10.52 9.84
C THR A 152 17.36 -9.33 8.95
N GLN A 153 16.57 -9.03 7.91
CA GLN A 153 16.80 -7.90 7.01
C GLN A 153 16.68 -6.56 7.76
N ALA A 154 15.66 -6.40 8.59
CA ALA A 154 15.46 -5.18 9.39
C ALA A 154 16.62 -4.95 10.36
N ALA A 155 17.09 -5.99 11.05
CA ALA A 155 18.25 -5.89 11.95
C ALA A 155 19.53 -5.43 11.20
N LYS A 156 19.73 -5.91 9.97
CA LYS A 156 20.83 -5.46 9.10
C LYS A 156 20.70 -3.98 8.76
N GLU A 157 19.53 -3.52 8.37
CA GLU A 157 19.33 -2.11 8.01
C GLU A 157 19.44 -1.18 9.23
N VAL A 158 19.01 -1.60 10.41
CA VAL A 158 19.28 -0.86 11.67
C VAL A 158 20.78 -0.74 11.94
N THR A 159 21.55 -1.80 11.68
CA THR A 159 23.01 -1.78 11.81
C THR A 159 23.62 -0.78 10.83
N ASN A 160 23.15 -0.75 9.57
CA ASN A 160 23.57 0.24 8.58
C ASN A 160 23.26 1.66 9.06
N ALA A 161 22.03 1.93 9.52
CA ALA A 161 21.61 3.25 9.98
C ALA A 161 22.44 3.72 11.19
N THR A 162 22.65 2.84 12.17
CA THR A 162 23.44 3.15 13.38
C THR A 162 24.91 3.38 13.04
N THR A 163 25.46 2.65 12.06
CA THR A 163 26.84 2.89 11.58
C THR A 163 26.98 4.29 10.99
N GLN A 164 25.98 4.74 10.21
CA GLN A 164 26.00 6.08 9.63
C GLN A 164 25.76 7.18 10.66
N GLN A 165 24.94 6.93 11.68
CA GLN A 165 24.83 7.81 12.86
C GLN A 165 26.21 8.03 13.49
N THR A 166 26.95 6.95 13.78
CA THR A 166 28.29 7.04 14.37
C THR A 166 29.27 7.82 13.49
N ILE A 167 29.22 7.65 12.17
CA ILE A 167 30.07 8.42 11.23
C ILE A 167 29.76 9.93 11.34
N ALA A 168 28.48 10.31 11.33
CA ALA A 168 28.09 11.72 11.45
C ALA A 168 28.55 12.33 12.79
N GLU A 169 28.39 11.60 13.90
CA GLU A 169 28.87 12.02 15.22
C GLU A 169 30.40 12.17 15.26
N GLN A 170 31.14 11.29 14.59
CA GLN A 170 32.60 11.38 14.46
C GLN A 170 33.04 12.61 13.65
N GLU A 171 32.35 12.97 12.57
CA GLU A 171 32.66 14.19 11.81
C GLU A 171 32.53 15.45 12.69
N LYS A 172 31.48 15.53 13.51
CA LYS A 172 31.33 16.62 14.48
C LYS A 172 32.42 16.63 15.54
N ALA A 173 32.81 15.48 16.06
CA ALA A 173 33.88 15.37 17.05
C ALA A 173 35.24 15.85 16.50
N LYS A 174 35.54 15.59 15.22
CA LYS A 174 36.80 16.01 14.57
C LYS A 174 37.02 17.53 14.58
N VAL A 175 35.94 18.31 14.44
CA VAL A 175 36.01 19.77 14.24
C VAL A 175 35.46 20.58 15.41
N GLN A 176 35.14 19.96 16.55
CA GLN A 176 34.45 20.59 17.68
C GLN A 176 35.13 21.89 18.19
N ASN A 177 36.46 21.96 18.12
CA ASN A 177 37.25 23.14 18.52
C ASN A 177 38.02 23.76 17.33
N SER A 178 37.69 23.38 16.09
CA SER A 178 38.38 23.87 14.89
C SER A 178 38.08 25.36 14.67
N GLN A 179 39.09 26.12 14.26
CA GLN A 179 38.96 27.50 13.76
C GLN A 179 39.09 27.57 12.22
N ASP A 180 39.24 26.40 11.57
CA ASP A 180 39.30 26.26 10.12
C ASP A 180 37.89 26.04 9.57
N LEU A 181 37.36 27.06 8.89
CA LEU A 181 36.03 27.04 8.29
C LEU A 181 35.90 25.96 7.20
N ALA A 182 36.93 25.79 6.36
CA ALA A 182 36.91 24.81 5.29
C ALA A 182 36.88 23.37 5.84
N ALA A 183 37.57 23.13 6.96
CA ALA A 183 37.50 21.85 7.65
C ALA A 183 36.09 21.55 8.21
N ILE A 184 35.39 22.55 8.76
CA ILE A 184 34.02 22.39 9.28
C ILE A 184 33.04 22.14 8.13
N GLU A 185 33.17 22.87 7.01
CA GLU A 185 32.34 22.68 5.81
C GLU A 185 32.53 21.28 5.20
N GLN A 186 33.77 20.78 5.15
CA GLN A 186 34.05 19.43 4.69
C GLN A 186 33.47 18.36 5.63
N ALA A 187 33.60 18.54 6.96
CA ALA A 187 32.99 17.65 7.94
C ALA A 187 31.45 17.65 7.82
N THR A 188 30.85 18.81 7.53
CA THR A 188 29.40 18.95 7.27
C THR A 188 29.00 18.14 6.05
N THR A 189 29.72 18.27 4.93
CA THR A 189 29.45 17.49 3.71
C THR A 189 29.53 15.98 3.96
N ASN A 190 30.53 15.52 4.73
CA ASN A 190 30.67 14.12 5.10
C ASN A 190 29.51 13.63 5.99
N ALA A 191 29.10 14.45 6.97
CA ALA A 191 27.97 14.16 7.85
C ALA A 191 26.65 14.12 7.06
N GLU A 192 26.46 14.96 6.03
CA GLU A 192 25.28 14.95 5.16
C GLU A 192 25.20 13.66 4.34
N ALA A 193 26.34 13.19 3.83
CA ALA A 193 26.42 11.91 3.13
C ALA A 193 26.06 10.74 4.06
N ALA A 194 26.52 10.77 5.30
CA ALA A 194 26.17 9.78 6.32
C ALA A 194 24.67 9.85 6.67
N ALA A 195 24.12 11.04 6.93
CA ALA A 195 22.70 11.24 7.20
C ALA A 195 21.81 10.74 6.06
N THR A 196 22.22 10.94 4.82
CA THR A 196 21.50 10.44 3.63
C THR A 196 21.50 8.91 3.60
N LYS A 197 22.62 8.26 3.90
CA LYS A 197 22.70 6.79 3.98
C LYS A 197 21.89 6.25 5.17
N ALA A 198 21.88 6.93 6.31
CA ALA A 198 21.04 6.58 7.46
C ALA A 198 19.55 6.62 7.09
N LYS A 199 19.13 7.67 6.37
CA LYS A 199 17.76 7.80 5.83
C LYS A 199 17.40 6.65 4.89
N THR A 200 18.29 6.28 3.96
CA THR A 200 18.06 5.15 3.06
C THR A 200 17.86 3.85 3.82
N ALA A 201 18.68 3.59 4.85
CA ALA A 201 18.53 2.41 5.69
C ALA A 201 17.23 2.41 6.51
N ARG A 202 16.79 3.57 7.03
CA ARG A 202 15.46 3.72 7.65
C ARG A 202 14.34 3.36 6.67
N LEU A 203 14.34 3.93 5.47
CA LEU A 203 13.31 3.66 4.45
C LEU A 203 13.27 2.18 4.04
N ALA A 204 14.44 1.53 3.97
CA ALA A 204 14.52 0.09 3.76
C ALA A 204 13.87 -0.68 4.92
N THR A 205 14.11 -0.27 6.17
CA THR A 205 13.48 -0.87 7.36
C THR A 205 11.96 -0.69 7.35
N GLU A 206 11.45 0.49 6.98
CA GLU A 206 10.01 0.75 6.84
C GLU A 206 9.36 -0.08 5.73
N THR A 207 10.07 -0.31 4.62
CA THR A 207 9.62 -1.22 3.57
C THR A 207 9.48 -2.64 4.10
N VAL A 208 10.45 -3.11 4.90
CA VAL A 208 10.39 -4.42 5.57
C VAL A 208 9.22 -4.47 6.57
N LEU A 209 8.91 -3.39 7.28
CA LEU A 209 7.74 -3.30 8.17
C LEU A 209 6.42 -3.51 7.40
N ASN A 210 6.26 -2.85 6.26
CA ASN A 210 5.07 -3.02 5.42
C ASN A 210 4.93 -4.45 4.88
N ASN A 211 6.03 -5.05 4.45
CA ASN A 211 6.05 -6.45 3.99
C ASN A 211 5.72 -7.42 5.14
N THR A 212 6.18 -7.13 6.35
CA THR A 212 5.87 -7.91 7.55
C THR A 212 4.37 -7.87 7.85
N TRP A 213 3.74 -6.68 7.80
CA TRP A 213 2.29 -6.54 7.95
C TRP A 213 1.51 -7.37 6.92
N ALA A 214 1.91 -7.34 5.65
CA ALA A 214 1.26 -8.14 4.60
C ALA A 214 1.36 -9.64 4.89
N ALA A 215 2.52 -10.13 5.33
CA ALA A 215 2.71 -11.54 5.70
C ALA A 215 1.88 -11.94 6.93
N VAL A 216 1.81 -11.08 7.96
CA VAL A 216 0.97 -11.28 9.15
C VAL A 216 -0.51 -11.37 8.77
N TYR A 217 -0.97 -10.53 7.84
CA TYR A 217 -2.35 -10.59 7.35
C TYR A 217 -2.68 -11.94 6.69
N GLN A 218 -1.77 -12.46 5.86
CA GLN A 218 -1.92 -13.78 5.22
C GLN A 218 -1.98 -14.91 6.26
N ILE A 219 -1.13 -14.86 7.28
CA ILE A 219 -1.13 -15.85 8.38
C ILE A 219 -2.45 -15.80 9.13
N LYS A 220 -2.94 -14.60 9.46
CA LYS A 220 -4.22 -14.44 10.16
C LYS A 220 -5.37 -15.03 9.33
N ALA A 221 -5.44 -14.73 8.04
CA ALA A 221 -6.46 -15.29 7.15
C ALA A 221 -6.39 -16.82 7.09
N ALA A 222 -5.19 -17.40 7.06
CA ALA A 222 -5.02 -18.86 7.08
C ALA A 222 -5.47 -19.48 8.41
N ILE A 223 -5.15 -18.86 9.55
CA ILE A 223 -5.59 -19.31 10.88
C ILE A 223 -7.11 -19.23 11.00
N ASP A 224 -7.72 -18.13 10.54
CA ASP A 224 -9.17 -17.95 10.56
C ASP A 224 -9.87 -19.03 9.72
N LEU A 225 -9.26 -19.46 8.61
CA LEU A 225 -9.73 -20.56 7.78
C LEU A 225 -9.57 -21.93 8.45
N GLU A 226 -8.38 -22.23 9.01
CA GLU A 226 -8.14 -23.53 9.64
C GLU A 226 -9.00 -23.70 10.91
N SER A 227 -9.17 -22.63 11.69
CA SER A 227 -10.05 -22.62 12.85
C SER A 227 -11.53 -22.77 12.48
N SER A 228 -11.98 -22.16 11.37
CA SER A 228 -13.35 -22.37 10.89
C SER A 228 -13.57 -23.83 10.48
N MET A 229 -12.57 -24.47 9.86
CA MET A 229 -12.63 -25.88 9.49
C MET A 229 -12.74 -26.81 10.70
N ALA A 230 -12.03 -26.51 11.80
CA ALA A 230 -12.12 -27.29 13.03
C ALA A 230 -13.51 -27.28 13.69
N THR A 231 -14.33 -26.27 13.40
CA THR A 231 -15.70 -26.14 13.92
C THR A 231 -16.77 -26.81 13.05
N ILE A 232 -16.40 -27.32 11.88
CA ILE A 232 -17.33 -27.99 10.98
C ILE A 232 -17.85 -29.27 11.66
N PRO A 233 -19.17 -29.44 11.84
CA PRO A 233 -19.69 -30.66 12.45
C PRO A 233 -19.32 -31.92 11.68
N VAL A 234 -18.84 -32.92 12.41
CA VAL A 234 -18.63 -34.26 11.85
C VAL A 234 -19.99 -34.88 11.54
N ILE A 235 -20.22 -35.21 10.28
CA ILE A 235 -21.40 -35.94 9.85
C ILE A 235 -21.18 -37.42 10.17
N PRO A 236 -21.98 -38.03 11.06
CA PRO A 236 -21.77 -39.40 11.48
C PRO A 236 -22.10 -40.36 10.33
N ALA A 237 -21.42 -41.50 10.28
CA ALA A 237 -21.58 -42.48 9.20
C ALA A 237 -23.01 -43.07 9.11
N ASN A 238 -23.77 -43.03 10.21
CA ASN A 238 -25.16 -43.48 10.30
C ASN A 238 -26.20 -42.38 10.01
N ALA A 239 -25.79 -41.19 9.56
CA ALA A 239 -26.73 -40.14 9.19
C ALA A 239 -27.68 -40.62 8.08
N GLU A 240 -28.97 -40.29 8.22
CA GLU A 240 -29.99 -40.70 7.26
C GLU A 240 -29.72 -40.12 5.87
N LYS A 241 -29.84 -40.96 4.84
CA LYS A 241 -29.61 -40.57 3.45
C LYS A 241 -30.93 -40.39 2.72
N VAL A 242 -31.11 -39.24 2.07
CA VAL A 242 -32.11 -39.05 1.02
C VAL A 242 -31.55 -39.53 -0.32
N ALA A 243 -32.39 -40.21 -1.10
CA ALA A 243 -32.03 -40.85 -2.38
C ALA A 243 -30.78 -41.76 -2.30
N GLY A 244 -30.51 -42.36 -1.12
CA GLY A 244 -29.38 -43.28 -0.89
C GLY A 244 -27.98 -42.66 -0.92
N ARG A 245 -27.84 -41.36 -1.21
CA ARG A 245 -26.54 -40.70 -1.46
C ARG A 245 -26.30 -39.48 -0.59
N TYR A 246 -27.35 -38.75 -0.24
CA TYR A 246 -27.23 -37.37 0.24
C TYR A 246 -27.69 -37.26 1.68
N VAL A 247 -26.98 -36.50 2.52
CA VAL A 247 -27.38 -36.17 3.89
C VAL A 247 -27.77 -34.70 3.96
N LYS A 248 -29.01 -34.39 4.35
CA LYS A 248 -29.49 -33.02 4.54
C LYS A 248 -28.84 -32.41 5.78
N LEU A 249 -28.40 -31.16 5.69
CA LEU A 249 -27.75 -30.43 6.77
C LEU A 249 -28.51 -29.16 7.13
N ASP A 250 -28.59 -28.85 8.42
CA ASP A 250 -29.08 -27.55 8.89
C ASP A 250 -28.05 -26.44 8.68
N ASN A 251 -28.40 -25.19 9.04
CA ASN A 251 -27.51 -24.05 8.89
C ASN A 251 -26.26 -24.10 9.80
N THR A 252 -26.24 -24.98 10.80
CA THR A 252 -25.06 -25.23 11.64
C THR A 252 -24.20 -26.36 11.11
N GLY A 253 -24.62 -27.07 10.05
CA GLY A 253 -23.90 -28.19 9.45
C GLY A 253 -24.24 -29.55 10.06
N LYS A 254 -25.24 -29.63 10.95
CA LYS A 254 -25.65 -30.88 11.58
C LYS A 254 -26.58 -31.68 10.66
N PRO A 255 -26.48 -33.02 10.68
CA PRO A 255 -27.37 -33.88 9.90
C PRO A 255 -28.83 -33.73 10.34
N LEU A 256 -29.73 -33.74 9.38
CA LEU A 256 -31.17 -33.75 9.55
C LEU A 256 -31.75 -35.11 9.12
N ALA A 257 -32.96 -35.41 9.55
CA ALA A 257 -33.72 -36.56 9.07
C ALA A 257 -33.92 -36.49 7.54
N ALA A 258 -33.99 -37.63 6.86
CA ALA A 258 -34.19 -37.67 5.40
C ALA A 258 -35.50 -36.99 4.96
N THR A 259 -36.51 -37.00 5.85
CA THR A 259 -37.83 -36.39 5.67
C THR A 259 -37.88 -34.88 5.94
N ALA A 260 -36.78 -34.27 6.39
CA ALA A 260 -36.74 -32.83 6.66
C ALA A 260 -37.12 -32.02 5.41
N THR A 261 -38.05 -31.08 5.58
CA THR A 261 -38.57 -30.22 4.51
C THR A 261 -37.73 -28.98 4.29
N ASN A 262 -36.97 -28.57 5.31
CA ASN A 262 -36.06 -27.41 5.26
C ASN A 262 -34.66 -27.85 5.64
N TYR A 263 -33.68 -27.44 4.85
CA TYR A 263 -32.25 -27.71 5.04
C TYR A 263 -31.47 -26.63 4.29
N SER A 264 -30.25 -26.37 4.75
CA SER A 264 -29.42 -25.29 4.21
C SER A 264 -28.35 -25.80 3.26
N CYS A 265 -27.91 -27.04 3.46
CA CYS A 265 -26.93 -27.70 2.59
C CYS A 265 -27.22 -29.19 2.48
N VAL A 266 -26.48 -29.84 1.58
CA VAL A 266 -26.50 -31.29 1.45
C VAL A 266 -25.08 -31.85 1.32
N LYS A 267 -24.75 -32.86 2.12
CA LYS A 267 -23.53 -33.65 1.97
C LYS A 267 -23.75 -34.75 0.96
N ASP A 268 -22.93 -34.77 -0.07
CA ASP A 268 -22.83 -35.89 -0.98
C ASP A 268 -21.86 -36.95 -0.42
N THR A 269 -22.36 -38.13 -0.09
CA THR A 269 -21.53 -39.20 0.49
C THR A 269 -20.65 -39.93 -0.52
N GLN A 270 -20.86 -39.73 -1.83
CA GLN A 270 -20.00 -40.32 -2.86
C GLN A 270 -18.77 -39.44 -3.12
N THR A 271 -18.98 -38.14 -3.34
CA THR A 271 -17.88 -37.19 -3.62
C THR A 271 -17.25 -36.60 -2.36
N ASN A 272 -17.93 -36.74 -1.21
CA ASN A 272 -17.62 -36.03 0.02
C ASN A 272 -17.69 -34.49 -0.08
N LEU A 273 -18.34 -33.95 -1.10
CA LEU A 273 -18.58 -32.51 -1.21
C LEU A 273 -19.83 -32.10 -0.43
N VAL A 274 -19.85 -30.86 0.06
CA VAL A 274 -21.06 -30.24 0.63
C VAL A 274 -21.56 -29.18 -0.34
N TRP A 275 -22.83 -29.29 -0.70
CA TRP A 275 -23.50 -28.41 -1.67
C TRP A 275 -24.43 -27.45 -0.97
N GLU A 276 -24.40 -26.20 -1.39
CA GLU A 276 -25.36 -25.18 -0.99
C GLU A 276 -26.77 -25.52 -1.50
N ILE A 277 -27.78 -25.24 -0.68
CA ILE A 277 -29.19 -25.22 -1.06
C ILE A 277 -29.71 -23.79 -0.91
N LYS A 278 -30.20 -23.22 -2.01
CA LYS A 278 -30.66 -21.83 -2.11
C LYS A 278 -31.98 -21.63 -1.36
N THR A 279 -32.25 -20.40 -0.92
CA THR A 279 -33.51 -20.00 -0.29
C THR A 279 -34.53 -19.54 -1.35
N ASN A 280 -35.74 -19.22 -0.92
CA ASN A 280 -36.79 -18.63 -1.75
C ASN A 280 -37.51 -17.55 -0.92
N ASP A 281 -36.79 -16.48 -0.61
CA ASP A 281 -37.14 -15.47 0.39
C ASP A 281 -36.80 -14.02 -0.02
N GLY A 282 -36.30 -13.81 -1.24
CA GLY A 282 -35.76 -12.53 -1.72
C GLY A 282 -34.47 -12.11 -1.03
N GLY A 283 -33.91 -12.93 -0.14
CA GLY A 283 -32.67 -12.65 0.59
C GLY A 283 -31.42 -12.94 -0.24
N LEU A 284 -30.24 -12.80 0.36
CA LEU A 284 -28.94 -13.00 -0.33
C LEU A 284 -28.88 -14.32 -1.10
N ARG A 285 -29.40 -15.40 -0.52
CA ARG A 285 -29.30 -16.77 -1.07
C ARG A 285 -30.50 -17.18 -1.91
N ASP A 286 -31.33 -16.25 -2.38
CA ASP A 286 -32.49 -16.60 -3.19
C ASP A 286 -32.11 -17.40 -4.46
N LYS A 287 -32.94 -18.39 -4.78
CA LYS A 287 -32.78 -19.28 -5.94
C LYS A 287 -33.05 -18.58 -7.28
N ASP A 288 -33.79 -17.48 -7.28
CA ASP A 288 -34.14 -16.72 -8.48
C ASP A 288 -33.05 -15.68 -8.82
N TRP A 289 -32.06 -15.51 -7.94
CA TRP A 289 -30.88 -14.70 -8.24
C TRP A 289 -29.97 -15.34 -9.25
N ARG A 290 -29.48 -14.48 -10.13
CA ARG A 290 -28.54 -14.81 -11.18
C ARG A 290 -27.36 -13.86 -11.09
N TYR A 291 -26.19 -14.34 -11.44
CA TYR A 291 -24.94 -13.66 -11.19
C TYR A 291 -24.14 -13.58 -12.46
N ARG A 292 -23.46 -12.45 -12.64
CA ARG A 292 -22.41 -12.33 -13.63
C ARG A 292 -21.28 -13.26 -13.23
N HIS A 293 -20.77 -14.03 -14.17
CA HIS A 293 -19.69 -14.97 -13.90
C HIS A 293 -18.40 -14.26 -13.44
N PHE A 294 -18.10 -13.08 -13.98
CA PHE A 294 -16.82 -12.37 -13.78
C PHE A 294 -16.79 -11.45 -12.56
N HIS A 295 -15.64 -11.44 -11.88
CA HIS A 295 -15.33 -10.52 -10.78
C HIS A 295 -14.58 -9.27 -11.29
N ASN A 296 -15.02 -8.07 -10.88
CA ASN A 296 -14.27 -6.81 -10.98
C ASN A 296 -13.71 -6.40 -12.37
N TYR A 297 -14.26 -6.90 -13.49
CA TYR A 297 -13.93 -6.34 -14.80
C TYR A 297 -14.61 -4.98 -14.99
N SER A 298 -13.88 -3.98 -15.49
CA SER A 298 -14.42 -2.62 -15.67
C SER A 298 -15.66 -2.65 -16.58
N GLY A 299 -16.77 -2.07 -16.11
CA GLY A 299 -18.04 -2.02 -16.83
C GLY A 299 -19.13 -3.02 -16.40
N TYR A 300 -18.87 -3.89 -15.41
CA TYR A 300 -19.85 -4.89 -14.93
C TYR A 300 -20.45 -4.59 -13.54
N TRP A 301 -20.23 -3.38 -13.03
CA TRP A 301 -20.79 -2.92 -11.76
C TRP A 301 -22.29 -2.64 -11.90
N GLY A 302 -23.13 -3.50 -11.33
CA GLY A 302 -24.57 -3.26 -11.31
C GLY A 302 -25.39 -4.47 -10.84
N THR A 303 -26.62 -4.18 -10.43
CA THR A 303 -27.59 -5.18 -9.94
C THR A 303 -28.61 -5.60 -11.00
N VAL A 304 -28.53 -5.03 -12.20
CA VAL A 304 -29.44 -5.31 -13.31
C VAL A 304 -28.71 -5.91 -14.51
N SER A 305 -29.41 -6.74 -15.27
CA SER A 305 -28.95 -7.30 -16.54
C SER A 305 -28.83 -6.19 -17.59
N GLY A 306 -27.75 -6.22 -18.36
CA GLY A 306 -27.54 -5.28 -19.47
C GLY A 306 -28.38 -5.60 -20.70
N TYR A 307 -28.99 -6.79 -20.74
CA TYR A 307 -29.73 -7.29 -21.89
C TYR A 307 -31.24 -7.04 -21.78
N ASP A 308 -31.87 -7.52 -20.70
CA ASP A 308 -33.33 -7.47 -20.50
C ASP A 308 -33.76 -6.52 -19.37
N GLY A 309 -32.80 -5.86 -18.70
CA GLY A 309 -33.07 -4.97 -17.58
C GLY A 309 -33.54 -5.67 -16.30
N SER A 310 -33.53 -7.00 -16.25
CA SER A 310 -33.96 -7.76 -15.08
C SER A 310 -33.02 -7.57 -13.89
N THR A 311 -33.55 -7.58 -12.66
CA THR A 311 -32.73 -7.60 -11.45
C THR A 311 -32.01 -8.95 -11.32
N LEU A 312 -30.69 -8.91 -11.17
CA LEU A 312 -29.82 -10.06 -11.02
C LEU A 312 -29.75 -10.54 -9.57
N CYS A 313 -29.58 -9.60 -8.63
CA CYS A 313 -29.59 -9.85 -7.20
C CYS A 313 -29.97 -8.56 -6.43
N ALA A 314 -30.51 -8.70 -5.21
CA ALA A 314 -31.02 -7.55 -4.45
C ALA A 314 -30.12 -7.08 -3.28
N VAL A 315 -29.15 -7.90 -2.85
CA VAL A 315 -28.40 -7.67 -1.59
C VAL A 315 -26.95 -7.25 -1.82
N LEU A 316 -26.36 -7.60 -2.96
CA LEU A 316 -24.96 -7.27 -3.26
C LEU A 316 -24.87 -5.94 -4.02
N GLY A 317 -23.82 -5.17 -3.76
CA GLY A 317 -23.49 -3.97 -4.56
C GLY A 317 -22.99 -4.32 -5.97
N SER A 318 -22.46 -5.53 -6.16
CA SER A 318 -22.10 -6.13 -7.45
C SER A 318 -22.68 -7.55 -7.51
N CYS A 319 -23.56 -7.82 -8.49
CA CYS A 319 -24.16 -9.14 -8.67
C CYS A 319 -23.25 -10.06 -9.50
N ASP A 320 -22.05 -10.32 -9.01
CA ASP A 320 -21.14 -11.32 -9.56
C ASP A 320 -20.97 -12.54 -8.65
N ALA A 321 -20.67 -13.69 -9.26
CA ALA A 321 -20.63 -14.98 -8.61
C ALA A 321 -19.51 -15.07 -7.55
N TYR A 322 -18.43 -14.33 -7.73
CA TYR A 322 -17.31 -14.27 -6.78
C TYR A 322 -17.64 -13.37 -5.59
N SER A 323 -18.26 -12.20 -5.80
CA SER A 323 -18.79 -11.35 -4.72
C SER A 323 -19.83 -12.08 -3.87
N TYR A 324 -20.69 -12.90 -4.50
CA TYR A 324 -21.61 -13.78 -3.79
C TYR A 324 -20.85 -14.79 -2.92
N MET A 325 -19.90 -15.52 -3.50
CA MET A 325 -19.06 -16.49 -2.80
C MET A 325 -18.32 -15.86 -1.61
N GLU A 326 -17.70 -14.69 -1.78
CA GLU A 326 -17.00 -13.96 -0.72
C GLU A 326 -17.95 -13.56 0.41
N THR A 327 -19.16 -13.11 0.07
CA THR A 327 -20.18 -12.76 1.05
C THR A 327 -20.62 -13.99 1.85
N ILE A 328 -20.85 -15.14 1.18
CA ILE A 328 -21.15 -16.41 1.85
C ILE A 328 -19.99 -16.88 2.72
N ASN A 329 -18.75 -16.74 2.26
CA ASN A 329 -17.56 -17.07 3.03
C ASN A 329 -17.36 -16.18 4.25
N SER A 330 -17.84 -14.94 4.22
CA SER A 330 -17.83 -14.04 5.37
C SER A 330 -18.93 -14.38 6.39
N GLN A 331 -20.17 -14.63 5.92
CA GLN A 331 -21.30 -14.96 6.78
C GLN A 331 -21.18 -16.37 7.37
N GLY A 332 -20.74 -17.32 6.56
CA GLY A 332 -20.77 -18.75 6.83
C GLY A 332 -22.17 -19.33 6.73
N ILE A 333 -22.29 -20.52 6.15
CA ILE A 333 -23.52 -21.31 6.11
C ILE A 333 -23.19 -22.77 6.39
N CYS A 334 -24.12 -23.51 6.97
CA CYS A 334 -23.96 -24.94 7.26
C CYS A 334 -22.72 -25.28 8.09
N GLY A 335 -22.41 -24.44 9.08
CA GLY A 335 -21.22 -24.57 9.94
C GLY A 335 -19.90 -24.35 9.22
N ARG A 336 -19.91 -23.82 7.98
CA ARG A 336 -18.76 -23.63 7.11
C ARG A 336 -18.57 -22.17 6.77
N LYS A 337 -17.36 -21.66 6.99
CA LYS A 337 -16.98 -20.26 6.77
C LYS A 337 -15.61 -20.19 6.08
N GLY A 338 -15.48 -19.41 5.03
CA GLY A 338 -14.23 -19.28 4.26
C GLY A 338 -13.93 -20.43 3.28
N THR A 339 -14.75 -21.49 3.25
CA THR A 339 -14.48 -22.73 2.50
C THR A 339 -15.38 -22.96 1.29
N TRP A 340 -16.28 -22.02 0.98
CA TRP A 340 -17.19 -22.11 -0.16
C TRP A 340 -16.51 -21.60 -1.43
N ARG A 341 -16.74 -22.31 -2.53
CA ARG A 341 -16.23 -21.97 -3.86
C ARG A 341 -17.26 -22.25 -4.94
N LEU A 342 -17.06 -21.64 -6.11
CA LEU A 342 -17.74 -22.11 -7.32
C LEU A 342 -17.28 -23.55 -7.63
N PRO A 343 -18.18 -24.45 -8.04
CA PRO A 343 -17.84 -25.81 -8.43
C PRO A 343 -17.16 -25.84 -9.79
N VAL A 344 -16.30 -26.82 -10.05
CA VAL A 344 -15.84 -27.09 -11.42
C VAL A 344 -16.89 -27.88 -12.20
N ASN A 345 -16.81 -27.91 -13.54
CA ASN A 345 -17.78 -28.62 -14.40
C ASN A 345 -17.97 -30.09 -14.00
N GLY A 346 -16.88 -30.80 -13.69
CA GLY A 346 -16.94 -32.19 -13.26
C GLY A 346 -17.72 -32.39 -11.95
N GLU A 347 -17.69 -31.41 -11.04
CA GLU A 347 -18.43 -31.47 -9.78
C GLU A 347 -19.92 -31.24 -10.01
N LEU A 348 -20.29 -30.25 -10.82
CA LEU A 348 -21.69 -30.05 -11.24
C LEU A 348 -22.21 -31.28 -12.01
N GLY A 349 -21.40 -31.88 -12.87
CA GLY A 349 -21.72 -33.14 -13.55
C GLY A 349 -21.88 -34.32 -12.59
N SER A 350 -21.16 -34.34 -11.46
CA SER A 350 -21.26 -35.42 -10.46
C SER A 350 -22.63 -35.50 -9.78
N ILE A 351 -23.35 -34.38 -9.69
CA ILE A 351 -24.71 -34.30 -9.13
C ILE A 351 -25.80 -34.38 -10.21
N ALA A 352 -25.42 -34.45 -11.49
CA ALA A 352 -26.34 -34.71 -12.58
C ALA A 352 -26.79 -36.18 -12.59
N GLN A 353 -28.06 -36.41 -12.94
CA GLN A 353 -28.64 -37.75 -13.09
C GLN A 353 -29.67 -37.82 -14.21
N ILE A 354 -29.83 -39.00 -14.80
CA ILE A 354 -30.92 -39.26 -15.75
C ILE A 354 -32.15 -39.66 -14.94
N ASN A 355 -33.18 -38.82 -14.96
CA ASN A 355 -34.47 -39.12 -14.33
C ASN A 355 -35.29 -40.08 -15.20
N THR A 356 -36.30 -40.72 -14.60
CA THR A 356 -37.21 -41.64 -15.31
C THR A 356 -37.75 -40.99 -16.59
N GLY A 357 -37.63 -41.71 -17.71
CA GLY A 357 -38.05 -41.21 -19.03
C GLY A 357 -37.03 -40.31 -19.72
N GLY A 358 -35.85 -40.07 -19.13
CA GLY A 358 -34.79 -39.28 -19.76
C GLY A 358 -35.14 -37.80 -19.93
N THR A 359 -36.13 -37.31 -19.17
CA THR A 359 -36.59 -35.93 -19.27
C THR A 359 -35.80 -35.00 -18.33
N PRO A 360 -35.50 -33.77 -18.76
CA PRO A 360 -34.92 -32.76 -17.89
C PRO A 360 -35.91 -32.30 -16.79
N PRO A 361 -35.44 -31.72 -15.68
CA PRO A 361 -34.03 -31.43 -15.40
C PRO A 361 -33.27 -32.69 -14.96
N HIS A 362 -32.04 -32.84 -15.44
CA HIS A 362 -31.14 -33.96 -15.14
C HIS A 362 -30.44 -33.82 -13.78
N ILE A 363 -31.22 -33.61 -12.73
CA ILE A 363 -30.78 -33.53 -11.34
C ILE A 363 -31.87 -34.09 -10.41
N ASN A 364 -31.51 -34.50 -9.20
CA ASN A 364 -32.48 -34.99 -8.22
C ASN A 364 -33.25 -33.84 -7.53
N LEU A 365 -34.44 -33.51 -8.01
CA LEU A 365 -35.26 -32.43 -7.45
C LEU A 365 -35.77 -32.70 -6.02
N SER A 366 -35.76 -33.95 -5.53
CA SER A 366 -36.09 -34.22 -4.11
C SER A 366 -34.97 -33.80 -3.15
N VAL A 367 -33.78 -33.52 -3.68
CA VAL A 367 -32.59 -33.08 -2.95
C VAL A 367 -32.22 -31.64 -3.30
N PHE A 368 -32.34 -31.27 -4.58
CA PHE A 368 -31.99 -29.96 -5.12
C PHE A 368 -33.24 -29.27 -5.67
N SER A 369 -34.26 -29.11 -4.81
CA SER A 369 -35.55 -28.51 -5.16
C SER A 369 -35.46 -27.04 -5.56
N ASP A 370 -34.36 -26.38 -5.19
CA ASP A 370 -33.99 -25.02 -5.55
C ASP A 370 -33.46 -24.88 -6.98
N THR A 371 -33.30 -25.99 -7.72
CA THR A 371 -32.77 -25.95 -9.07
C THR A 371 -33.72 -25.22 -10.01
N ALA A 372 -33.24 -24.15 -10.65
CA ALA A 372 -33.92 -23.48 -11.76
C ALA A 372 -34.29 -24.46 -12.90
N GLN A 373 -35.54 -24.39 -13.38
CA GLN A 373 -36.12 -25.35 -14.33
C GLN A 373 -36.58 -24.68 -15.63
N ILE A 374 -35.98 -23.54 -15.97
CA ILE A 374 -36.29 -22.84 -17.22
C ILE A 374 -35.49 -23.51 -18.34
N ALA A 375 -36.21 -24.18 -19.25
CA ALA A 375 -35.61 -24.95 -20.33
C ALA A 375 -34.61 -24.11 -21.14
N ARG A 376 -33.36 -24.58 -21.20
CA ARG A 376 -32.24 -23.95 -21.92
C ARG A 376 -31.89 -22.54 -21.45
N LYS A 377 -32.24 -22.18 -20.21
CA LYS A 377 -31.91 -20.88 -19.59
C LYS A 377 -31.41 -21.01 -18.15
N SER A 378 -31.11 -22.22 -17.68
CA SER A 378 -30.83 -22.51 -16.27
C SER A 378 -29.38 -22.94 -16.05
N ALA A 379 -28.44 -22.29 -16.74
CA ALA A 379 -27.03 -22.58 -16.58
C ALA A 379 -26.51 -22.17 -15.19
N TYR A 380 -25.73 -23.05 -14.57
CA TYR A 380 -25.03 -22.83 -13.32
C TYR A 380 -23.58 -22.43 -13.58
N CYS A 381 -23.11 -21.43 -12.83
CA CYS A 381 -21.74 -20.95 -12.87
C CYS A 381 -20.78 -22.06 -12.44
N SER A 382 -19.71 -22.25 -13.21
CA SER A 382 -18.58 -23.09 -12.83
C SER A 382 -17.34 -22.23 -12.57
N MET A 383 -16.38 -22.75 -11.83
CA MET A 383 -15.09 -22.11 -11.64
C MET A 383 -14.30 -22.11 -12.96
N ASN A 384 -13.73 -20.97 -13.34
CA ASN A 384 -12.79 -20.91 -14.45
C ASN A 384 -11.45 -21.54 -14.03
N THR A 385 -11.07 -22.64 -14.67
CA THR A 385 -9.83 -23.38 -14.39
C THR A 385 -8.72 -23.10 -15.40
N ASN A 386 -8.95 -22.27 -16.43
CA ASN A 386 -7.97 -21.99 -17.49
C ASN A 386 -7.30 -20.62 -17.30
N THR A 387 -5.96 -20.60 -17.27
CA THR A 387 -5.13 -19.40 -17.10
C THR A 387 -4.46 -18.93 -18.40
N GLY A 388 -4.72 -19.58 -19.55
CA GLY A 388 -4.11 -19.27 -20.85
C GLY A 388 -4.72 -18.08 -21.60
N VAL A 389 -4.01 -17.57 -22.62
CA VAL A 389 -4.43 -16.44 -23.49
C VAL A 389 -5.67 -16.71 -24.34
N ASP A 390 -6.09 -17.99 -24.46
CA ASP A 390 -7.31 -18.41 -25.15
C ASP A 390 -8.52 -18.48 -24.19
N ALA A 391 -8.43 -17.84 -23.02
CA ALA A 391 -9.46 -17.82 -21.98
C ALA A 391 -10.86 -17.48 -22.50
N GLU A 392 -10.98 -16.84 -23.67
CA GLU A 392 -12.24 -16.52 -24.34
C GLU A 392 -13.10 -17.76 -24.74
N HIS A 393 -12.55 -18.97 -24.78
CA HIS A 393 -13.23 -20.16 -25.31
C HIS A 393 -13.82 -21.15 -24.28
N ASN A 394 -13.52 -21.04 -22.98
CA ASN A 394 -13.84 -22.10 -22.01
C ASN A 394 -14.77 -21.71 -20.83
N TYR A 395 -15.64 -20.71 -21.01
CA TYR A 395 -16.67 -20.38 -20.02
C TYR A 395 -17.88 -21.32 -20.13
N GLN A 396 -17.66 -22.58 -19.79
CA GLN A 396 -18.68 -23.62 -19.78
C GLN A 396 -19.39 -23.65 -18.42
N GLY A 397 -20.70 -23.44 -18.40
CA GLY A 397 -21.55 -23.75 -17.26
C GLY A 397 -22.21 -25.13 -17.42
N VAL A 398 -23.04 -25.49 -16.44
CA VAL A 398 -23.89 -26.70 -16.53
C VAL A 398 -25.35 -26.30 -16.49
N ASP A 399 -26.13 -26.66 -17.51
CA ASP A 399 -27.59 -26.53 -17.50
C ASP A 399 -28.23 -27.92 -17.45
N PHE A 400 -28.79 -28.26 -16.30
CA PHE A 400 -29.48 -29.53 -16.08
C PHE A 400 -30.75 -29.66 -16.92
N THR A 401 -31.26 -28.58 -17.52
CA THR A 401 -32.48 -28.59 -18.35
C THR A 401 -32.23 -28.94 -19.82
N MET A 402 -30.98 -29.18 -20.21
CA MET A 402 -30.63 -29.56 -21.57
C MET A 402 -31.17 -30.96 -21.92
N PRO A 403 -31.70 -31.16 -23.14
CA PRO A 403 -32.07 -32.50 -23.60
C PRO A 403 -30.82 -33.35 -23.82
N LEU A 404 -30.95 -34.67 -23.65
CA LEU A 404 -29.88 -35.62 -23.97
C LEU A 404 -29.57 -35.63 -25.48
N ILE A 405 -28.29 -35.63 -25.83
CA ILE A 405 -27.79 -35.87 -27.19
C ILE A 405 -28.39 -37.19 -27.70
N ASP A 406 -29.04 -37.10 -28.86
CA ASP A 406 -29.75 -38.17 -29.55
C ASP A 406 -30.84 -38.87 -28.71
N GLY A 407 -31.26 -38.28 -27.59
CA GLY A 407 -32.21 -38.90 -26.65
C GLY A 407 -31.68 -40.15 -25.94
N VAL A 408 -30.38 -40.44 -26.07
CA VAL A 408 -29.76 -41.67 -25.55
C VAL A 408 -29.42 -41.50 -24.07
N GLN A 409 -30.01 -42.38 -23.25
CA GLN A 409 -29.94 -42.31 -21.79
C GLN A 409 -28.67 -42.97 -21.23
N THR A 410 -27.52 -42.42 -21.57
CA THR A 410 -26.22 -42.86 -21.05
C THR A 410 -25.52 -41.74 -20.26
N ARG A 411 -24.68 -42.13 -19.30
CA ARG A 411 -23.88 -41.19 -18.49
C ARG A 411 -23.00 -40.27 -19.37
N PRO A 412 -22.26 -40.77 -20.38
CA PRO A 412 -21.48 -39.90 -21.25
C PRO A 412 -22.34 -38.91 -22.04
N ASN A 413 -23.51 -39.35 -22.55
CA ASN A 413 -24.40 -38.43 -23.26
C ASN A 413 -24.92 -37.36 -22.32
N LEU A 414 -25.32 -37.70 -21.09
CA LEU A 414 -25.71 -36.72 -20.09
C LEU A 414 -24.62 -35.68 -19.85
N GLU A 415 -23.40 -36.13 -19.52
CA GLU A 415 -22.28 -35.24 -19.19
C GLU A 415 -21.93 -34.30 -20.35
N ASN A 416 -22.00 -34.77 -21.60
CA ASN A 416 -21.78 -33.94 -22.78
C ASN A 416 -22.97 -33.00 -23.10
N SER A 417 -24.20 -33.39 -22.77
CA SER A 417 -25.41 -32.63 -23.12
C SER A 417 -25.62 -31.38 -22.25
N ILE A 418 -25.21 -31.46 -20.98
CA ILE A 418 -25.49 -30.42 -19.99
C ILE A 418 -24.43 -29.31 -19.96
N LEU A 419 -23.29 -29.49 -20.65
CA LEU A 419 -22.25 -28.47 -20.75
C LEU A 419 -22.69 -27.39 -21.75
N VAL A 420 -22.71 -26.13 -21.29
CA VAL A 420 -23.21 -25.01 -22.09
C VAL A 420 -22.24 -23.83 -22.03
N ALA A 421 -22.04 -23.14 -23.15
CA ALA A 421 -21.25 -21.91 -23.17
C ALA A 421 -22.08 -20.76 -22.58
N LEU A 422 -21.66 -20.21 -21.43
CA LEU A 422 -22.40 -19.16 -20.72
C LEU A 422 -22.66 -17.93 -21.59
N ARG A 423 -21.69 -17.57 -22.45
CA ARG A 423 -21.76 -16.41 -23.37
C ARG A 423 -22.98 -16.42 -24.31
N LEU A 424 -23.53 -17.59 -24.61
CA LEU A 424 -24.58 -17.77 -25.62
C LEU A 424 -25.87 -18.37 -25.04
N HIS A 425 -25.94 -18.56 -23.72
CA HIS A 425 -26.97 -19.41 -23.14
C HIS A 425 -28.23 -18.64 -22.75
N GLY A 426 -29.37 -19.06 -23.30
CA GLY A 426 -30.73 -18.71 -22.83
C GLY A 426 -31.26 -17.30 -23.08
N GLU A 427 -30.40 -16.34 -23.41
CA GLU A 427 -30.78 -14.92 -23.50
C GLU A 427 -30.53 -14.28 -24.87
N VAL A 428 -29.64 -14.79 -25.72
CA VAL A 428 -29.38 -14.19 -27.05
C VAL A 428 -30.28 -14.84 -28.10
N GLN A 429 -31.15 -14.06 -28.75
CA GLN A 429 -32.17 -14.58 -29.67
C GLN A 429 -31.61 -14.90 -31.08
N ASP A 430 -30.44 -14.35 -31.42
CA ASP A 430 -29.96 -14.19 -32.79
C ASP A 430 -28.48 -14.60 -33.01
N GLY A 431 -27.75 -14.99 -31.96
CA GLY A 431 -26.38 -15.54 -32.09
C GLY A 431 -25.35 -14.60 -32.74
N LEU A 432 -25.64 -13.30 -32.85
CA LEU A 432 -24.77 -12.33 -33.49
C LEU A 432 -23.76 -11.71 -32.50
N SER A 433 -22.49 -11.75 -32.90
CA SER A 433 -21.27 -11.48 -32.11
C SER A 433 -20.99 -10.01 -31.73
N ILE A 434 -21.96 -9.10 -31.78
CA ILE A 434 -21.66 -7.65 -31.72
C ILE A 434 -22.35 -6.92 -30.58
N TYR A 435 -22.03 -7.24 -29.31
CA TYR A 435 -22.09 -6.27 -28.21
C TYR A 435 -21.18 -6.71 -27.03
N PRO A 436 -20.32 -5.85 -26.47
CA PRO A 436 -19.50 -6.17 -25.30
C PRO A 436 -20.27 -6.15 -23.96
N THR A 437 -21.61 -6.07 -23.97
CA THR A 437 -22.44 -5.73 -22.80
C THR A 437 -23.42 -6.82 -22.33
N ALA A 438 -23.42 -8.01 -22.92
CA ALA A 438 -24.38 -9.10 -22.65
C ALA A 438 -23.74 -10.45 -23.03
N ASN A 439 -23.80 -11.59 -22.33
CA ASN A 439 -24.48 -12.06 -21.12
C ASN A 439 -23.67 -13.23 -20.57
N TRP A 440 -22.99 -13.05 -19.44
CA TRP A 440 -22.35 -14.14 -18.70
C TRP A 440 -23.12 -14.36 -17.40
N VAL A 441 -24.43 -14.50 -17.51
CA VAL A 441 -25.33 -14.59 -16.38
C VAL A 441 -25.65 -16.06 -16.12
N CYS A 442 -25.49 -16.49 -14.88
CA CYS A 442 -25.73 -17.87 -14.46
C CYS A 442 -26.30 -17.93 -13.05
N TYR A 443 -26.96 -19.03 -12.73
CA TYR A 443 -27.32 -19.37 -11.35
C TYR A 443 -26.07 -19.82 -10.60
N THR A 444 -26.03 -19.65 -9.29
CA THR A 444 -24.92 -20.13 -8.45
C THR A 444 -25.39 -21.28 -7.57
N ARG A 445 -24.54 -22.29 -7.43
CA ARG A 445 -24.64 -23.30 -6.37
C ARG A 445 -23.24 -23.54 -5.85
N LEU A 446 -22.92 -22.98 -4.68
CA LEU A 446 -21.59 -23.13 -4.12
C LEU A 446 -21.36 -24.55 -3.63
N VAL A 447 -20.09 -24.94 -3.65
CA VAL A 447 -19.60 -26.20 -3.09
C VAL A 447 -18.52 -25.91 -2.06
N SER A 448 -18.43 -26.75 -1.04
CA SER A 448 -17.37 -26.71 -0.05
C SER A 448 -16.73 -28.09 0.10
N ASP A 449 -15.40 -28.09 0.16
CA ASP A 449 -14.61 -29.27 0.47
C ASP A 449 -14.79 -29.68 1.94
N LYS A 450 -14.25 -30.85 2.32
CA LYS A 450 -14.52 -31.50 3.62
C LYS A 450 -14.44 -30.58 4.83
#